data_AF-A0A9D6UTT0-F1
#
_entry.id   AF-A0A9D6UTT0-F1
#
_cell.length_a   1.000
_cell.length_b   1.000
_cell.length_c   1.000
_cell.angle_alpha   90.00
_cell.angle_beta   90.00
_cell.angle_gamma   90.00
#
_symmetry.space_group_name_H-M   'P 1'
#
loop_
_entity.id
_entity.type
_entity.pdbx_description
1 polymer ?
#
loop_
_entity_poly.entity_id
_entity_poly.type
_entity_poly.pdbx_seq_one_letter_code
_entity_poly.pdbx_strand_id
1 'polypeptide(L)'
;MELIRVYLLAGLVLHKVVWEVLRQGLDKRGRLPGFRPIKAVKMAALAFLLLQPFLPELLPIAARPAVVHAAGLLLFTTGLVVAITARLQLGRNWSDLEAAAVQPGQALVRTGLYRDIRHPIYLGDLLLVAGFELALNSWLVLLALPLAAFIWRKAAQEEAILAAGFAGYGEYVANSGRFLPRCAAVGIAAAAAVFCLQLAQVHINHEGNWTGLFLTSAWEKQLIPPELKSEHIRIQPGSMGYDGQYYHFMAHDPLPDGTMQAFIDAPGLRYTRILAPGLAYLLALGRSEWVDPAFFALNLLFFFLGAWWLAQLAVRAGCSRYLGLTFLLIPAALISIERVTVDLPLIALCCGFAVYALENRLGMLFGVVLAATLARETGGLLVGSAGLWLLLQRRWLPAFAFGAAAIPFFAWRQYVQENVPRFYSDHVSISTSGFAFFVRFLHPIPYGFPAPISAAATALDYISLAGVALAIVLAAVVLFRRPQDPVVLGALPFATLPLVLGGIVGWYEPFGYPRTLSPLFLFLGIIALRTGWRLPLLPLALILPRILMQLAPQLPLVRLMMGGS
;
A
#
# COMPACT_ATOMS: atom_id res chain seq x y z
N MET A 1 -20.71 19.80 -13.66
CA MET A 1 -20.15 21.00 -12.99
C MET A 1 -21.02 21.50 -11.86
N GLU A 2 -22.32 21.73 -12.07
CA GLU A 2 -23.23 22.20 -11.02
C GLU A 2 -23.20 21.36 -9.72
N LEU A 3 -23.28 20.03 -9.83
CA LEU A 3 -23.18 19.14 -8.66
C LEU A 3 -21.85 19.29 -7.89
N ILE A 4 -20.74 19.50 -8.59
CA ILE A 4 -19.42 19.72 -7.97
C ILE A 4 -19.42 21.02 -7.18
N ARG A 5 -19.92 22.12 -7.77
CA ARG A 5 -20.00 23.42 -7.12
C ARG A 5 -20.86 23.38 -5.86
N VAL A 6 -22.04 22.75 -5.94
CA VAL A 6 -22.94 22.56 -4.79
C VAL A 6 -22.25 21.74 -3.70
N TYR A 7 -21.57 20.65 -4.07
CA TYR A 7 -20.83 19.81 -3.12
C TYR A 7 -19.72 20.58 -2.39
N LEU A 8 -18.92 21.35 -3.13
CA LEU A 8 -17.83 22.15 -2.56
C LEU A 8 -18.36 23.23 -1.61
N LEU A 9 -19.42 23.94 -2.00
CA LEU A 9 -20.05 24.97 -1.16
C LEU A 9 -20.65 24.35 0.11
N ALA A 10 -21.38 23.24 -0.01
CA ALA A 10 -21.93 22.52 1.13
C ALA A 10 -20.82 22.06 2.08
N GLY A 11 -19.70 21.57 1.55
CA GLY A 11 -18.52 21.19 2.33
C GLY A 11 -17.88 22.37 3.08
N LEU A 12 -17.74 23.53 2.42
CA LEU A 12 -17.23 24.76 3.06
C LEU A 12 -18.17 25.26 4.17
N VAL A 13 -19.49 25.22 3.94
CA VAL A 13 -20.50 25.58 4.94
C VAL A 13 -20.44 24.62 6.12
N LEU A 14 -20.43 23.31 5.87
CA LEU A 14 -20.31 22.28 6.92
C LEU A 14 -19.05 22.50 7.75
N HIS A 15 -17.91 22.70 7.09
CA HIS A 15 -16.64 23.01 7.74
C HIS A 15 -16.75 24.24 8.67
N LYS A 16 -17.39 25.30 8.19
CA LYS A 16 -17.57 26.55 8.94
C LYS A 16 -18.57 26.42 10.09
N VAL A 17 -19.66 25.67 9.91
CA VAL A 17 -20.65 25.39 10.96
C VAL A 17 -20.00 24.59 12.08
N VAL A 18 -19.29 23.51 11.74
CA VAL A 18 -18.53 22.71 12.71
C VAL A 18 -17.52 23.57 13.46
N TRP A 19 -16.83 24.49 12.77
CA TRP A 19 -15.92 25.45 13.39
C TRP A 19 -16.61 26.30 14.45
N GLU A 20 -17.76 26.92 14.16
CA GLU A 20 -18.43 27.81 15.13
C GLU A 20 -19.10 27.04 16.28
N VAL A 21 -19.68 25.87 16.01
CA VAL A 21 -20.36 25.05 17.03
C VAL A 21 -19.37 24.48 18.05
N LEU A 22 -18.21 24.00 17.59
CA LEU A 22 -17.20 23.39 18.48
C LEU A 22 -16.29 24.43 19.14
N ARG A 23 -16.34 25.68 18.71
CA ARG A 23 -15.56 26.76 19.31
C ARG A 23 -16.11 27.10 20.68
N GLN A 24 -15.31 26.88 21.71
CA GLN A 24 -15.65 27.36 23.05
C GLN A 24 -15.53 28.88 23.12
N GLY A 25 -16.51 29.53 23.74
CA GLY A 25 -16.42 30.92 24.19
C GLY A 25 -15.51 31.01 25.41
N LEU A 26 -14.20 30.96 25.22
CA LEU A 26 -13.24 31.14 26.31
C LEU A 26 -13.01 32.63 26.60
N ASP A 27 -12.64 32.90 27.85
CA ASP A 27 -12.51 34.25 28.41
C ASP A 27 -11.55 35.11 27.56
N LYS A 28 -12.00 36.29 27.13
CA LYS A 28 -11.26 37.17 26.19
C LYS A 28 -10.06 37.86 26.84
N ARG A 29 -9.80 37.60 28.12
CA ARG A 29 -8.74 38.21 28.92
C ARG A 29 -7.39 37.62 28.49
N GLY A 30 -6.57 38.45 27.85
CA GLY A 30 -5.24 38.07 27.34
C GLY A 30 -5.12 37.99 25.82
N ARG A 31 -6.14 38.38 25.04
CA ARG A 31 -5.96 38.59 23.59
C ARG A 31 -4.91 39.69 23.37
N LEU A 32 -3.77 39.32 22.79
CA LEU A 32 -2.92 40.29 22.11
C LEU A 32 -3.81 41.02 21.08
N PRO A 33 -3.76 42.36 20.97
CA PRO A 33 -4.55 43.08 19.98
C PRO A 33 -4.19 42.54 18.60
N GLY A 34 -5.08 41.73 18.04
CA GLY A 34 -4.87 41.14 16.72
C GLY A 34 -4.73 42.26 15.70
N PHE A 35 -3.67 42.21 14.89
CA PHE A 35 -3.50 43.09 13.74
C PHE A 35 -4.78 43.03 12.87
N ARG A 36 -5.57 44.11 12.87
CA ARG A 36 -6.75 44.32 12.02
C ARG A 36 -6.60 43.83 10.56
N PRO A 37 -5.45 43.99 9.87
CA PRO A 37 -5.31 43.50 8.50
C PRO A 37 -5.40 41.97 8.36
N ILE A 38 -4.98 41.17 9.34
CA ILE A 38 -5.01 39.70 9.22
C ILE A 38 -6.44 39.17 9.21
N LYS A 39 -7.34 39.77 10.00
CA LYS A 39 -8.77 39.40 10.00
C LYS A 39 -9.44 39.79 8.69
N ALA A 40 -9.14 40.98 8.16
CA ALA A 40 -9.65 41.42 6.86
C ALA A 40 -9.21 40.49 5.73
N VAL A 41 -7.93 40.10 5.68
CA VAL A 41 -7.40 39.16 4.67
C VAL A 41 -8.07 37.79 4.76
N LYS A 42 -8.27 37.25 5.97
CA LYS A 42 -8.99 35.97 6.15
C LYS A 42 -10.44 36.04 5.68
N MET A 43 -11.15 37.14 5.98
CA MET A 43 -12.53 37.34 5.54
C MET A 43 -12.62 37.50 4.02
N ALA A 44 -11.68 38.22 3.41
CA ALA A 44 -11.60 38.37 1.96
C ALA A 44 -11.31 37.02 1.27
N ALA A 45 -10.39 36.22 1.82
CA ALA A 45 -10.08 34.88 1.30
C ALA A 45 -11.28 33.93 1.39
N LEU A 46 -12.01 33.95 2.50
CA LEU A 46 -13.24 33.15 2.63
C LEU A 46 -14.34 33.63 1.67
N ALA A 47 -14.53 34.94 1.55
CA ALA A 47 -15.49 35.50 0.59
C ALA A 47 -15.13 35.12 -0.84
N PHE A 48 -13.84 35.17 -1.20
CA PHE A 48 -13.35 34.73 -2.50
C PHE A 48 -13.66 33.25 -2.74
N LEU A 49 -13.32 32.35 -1.80
CA LEU A 49 -13.63 30.91 -1.91
C LEU A 49 -15.13 30.64 -2.06
N LEU A 50 -15.99 31.42 -1.41
CA LEU A 50 -17.45 31.27 -1.54
C LEU A 50 -17.99 31.83 -2.86
N LEU A 51 -17.36 32.86 -3.42
CA LEU A 51 -17.77 33.51 -4.67
C LEU A 51 -17.24 32.77 -5.91
N GLN A 52 -16.05 32.19 -5.83
CA GLN A 52 -15.35 31.57 -6.95
C GLN A 52 -16.17 30.50 -7.70
N PRO A 53 -16.97 29.62 -7.07
CA PRO A 53 -17.79 28.65 -7.79
C PRO A 53 -18.82 29.28 -8.74
N PHE A 54 -19.18 30.55 -8.52
CA PHE A 54 -20.13 31.30 -9.34
C PHE A 54 -19.43 32.11 -10.45
N LEU A 55 -18.10 32.18 -10.43
CA LEU A 55 -17.32 32.86 -11.45
C LEU A 55 -17.08 31.94 -12.67
N PRO A 56 -16.79 32.50 -13.86
CA PRO A 56 -16.25 31.73 -14.98
C PRO A 56 -14.97 30.98 -14.59
N GLU A 57 -14.59 29.96 -15.36
CA GLU A 57 -13.36 29.19 -15.09
C GLU A 57 -12.14 30.13 -15.06
N LEU A 58 -11.54 30.27 -13.88
CA LEU A 58 -10.37 31.09 -13.64
C LEU A 58 -9.12 30.23 -13.79
N LEU A 59 -8.27 30.57 -14.77
CA LEU A 59 -6.99 29.88 -15.05
C LEU A 59 -7.15 28.35 -15.15
N PRO A 60 -7.88 27.85 -16.16
CA PRO A 60 -8.19 26.42 -16.27
C PRO A 60 -6.92 25.56 -16.43
N ILE A 61 -6.86 24.43 -15.74
CA ILE A 61 -5.75 23.48 -15.79
C ILE A 61 -5.80 22.64 -17.07
N ALA A 62 -6.97 22.08 -17.37
CA ALA A 62 -7.17 21.18 -18.51
C ALA A 62 -8.45 21.49 -19.28
N ALA A 63 -8.44 21.30 -20.60
CA ALA A 63 -9.62 21.44 -21.46
C ALA A 63 -10.66 20.32 -21.23
N ARG A 64 -10.22 19.14 -20.74
CA ARG A 64 -11.06 18.01 -20.36
C ARG A 64 -10.78 17.62 -18.91
N PRO A 65 -11.31 18.35 -17.93
CA PRO A 65 -10.85 18.28 -16.55
C PRO A 65 -11.45 17.14 -15.71
N ALA A 66 -11.94 16.05 -16.32
CA ALA A 66 -12.59 14.97 -15.58
C ALA A 66 -11.71 14.41 -14.45
N VAL A 67 -10.43 14.20 -14.75
CA VAL A 67 -9.40 13.71 -13.83
C VAL A 67 -9.09 14.72 -12.74
N VAL A 68 -8.94 15.99 -13.15
CA VAL A 68 -8.61 17.10 -12.28
C VAL A 68 -9.74 17.31 -11.27
N HIS A 69 -10.99 17.21 -11.73
CA HIS A 69 -12.18 17.24 -10.88
C HIS A 69 -12.23 16.06 -9.91
N ALA A 70 -12.03 14.83 -10.39
CA ALA A 70 -12.06 13.65 -9.54
C ALA A 70 -10.98 13.70 -8.46
N ALA A 71 -9.74 14.05 -8.84
CA ALA A 71 -8.63 14.25 -7.92
C ALA A 71 -8.92 15.38 -6.92
N GLY A 72 -9.45 16.51 -7.38
CA GLY A 72 -9.82 17.64 -6.53
C GLY A 72 -10.92 17.30 -5.53
N LEU A 73 -11.98 16.62 -5.96
CA LEU A 73 -13.06 16.16 -5.09
C LEU A 73 -12.55 15.18 -4.02
N LEU A 74 -11.70 14.22 -4.42
CA LEU A 74 -11.08 13.29 -3.49
C LEU A 74 -10.25 14.02 -2.44
N LEU A 75 -9.41 14.97 -2.87
CA LEU A 75 -8.54 15.76 -2.01
C LEU A 75 -9.34 16.67 -1.07
N PHE A 76 -10.37 17.34 -1.59
CA PHE A 76 -11.28 18.20 -0.84
C PHE A 76 -12.02 17.41 0.24
N THR A 77 -12.60 16.28 -0.13
CA THR A 77 -13.34 15.39 0.77
C THR A 77 -12.43 14.86 1.87
N THR A 78 -11.23 14.43 1.52
CA THR A 78 -10.22 13.96 2.48
C THR A 78 -9.84 15.08 3.45
N GLY A 79 -9.57 16.28 2.95
CA GLY A 79 -9.26 17.45 3.77
C GLY A 79 -10.40 17.78 4.74
N LEU A 80 -11.63 17.79 4.26
CA LEU A 80 -12.83 18.04 5.05
C LEU A 80 -13.01 17.00 6.17
N VAL A 81 -12.92 15.71 5.85
CA VAL A 81 -13.04 14.62 6.83
C VAL A 81 -11.93 14.70 7.88
N VAL A 82 -10.68 14.92 7.47
CA VAL A 82 -9.54 15.06 8.39
C VAL A 82 -9.75 16.26 9.32
N ALA A 83 -10.11 17.42 8.77
CA ALA A 83 -10.26 18.64 9.55
C ALA A 83 -11.44 18.54 10.55
N ILE A 84 -12.57 17.98 10.14
CA ILE A 84 -13.73 17.76 11.03
C ILE A 84 -13.39 16.72 12.10
N THR A 85 -12.84 15.56 11.72
CA THR A 85 -12.49 14.50 12.66
C THR A 85 -11.46 14.96 13.69
N ALA A 86 -10.45 15.72 13.26
CA ALA A 86 -9.48 16.30 14.16
C ALA A 86 -10.12 17.27 15.16
N ARG A 87 -11.02 18.15 14.71
CA ARG A 87 -11.74 19.06 15.62
C ARG A 87 -12.59 18.31 16.64
N LEU A 88 -13.30 17.27 16.20
CA LEU A 88 -14.08 16.41 17.10
C LEU A 88 -13.20 15.69 18.14
N GLN A 89 -12.03 15.18 17.72
CA GLN A 89 -11.09 14.51 18.62
C GLN A 89 -10.42 15.48 19.61
N LEU A 90 -10.18 16.72 19.20
CA LEU A 90 -9.61 17.74 20.07
C LEU A 90 -10.63 18.20 21.13
N GLY A 91 -11.91 18.28 20.74
CA GLY A 91 -13.03 18.53 21.64
C GLY A 91 -12.84 19.79 22.48
N ARG A 92 -12.91 19.63 23.81
CA ARG A 92 -12.83 20.75 24.76
C ARG A 92 -11.46 21.45 24.82
N ASN A 93 -10.42 20.86 24.23
CA ASN A 93 -9.09 21.47 24.19
C ASN A 93 -8.93 22.49 23.06
N TRP A 94 -9.93 22.62 22.17
CA TRP A 94 -9.92 23.59 21.10
C TRP A 94 -10.07 25.03 21.62
N SER A 95 -9.06 25.86 21.36
CA SER A 95 -9.05 27.30 21.66
C SER A 95 -8.71 28.12 20.42
N ASP A 96 -9.01 29.42 20.46
CA ASP A 96 -8.65 30.34 19.38
C ASP A 96 -7.12 30.32 19.15
N LEU A 97 -6.69 30.16 17.90
CA LEU A 97 -5.28 30.30 17.46
C LEU A 97 -4.58 31.60 17.93
N GLU A 98 -5.35 32.61 18.36
CA GLU A 98 -4.88 33.91 18.85
C GLU A 98 -4.57 33.91 20.36
N ALA A 99 -4.81 32.80 21.08
CA ALA A 99 -4.43 32.67 22.48
C ALA A 99 -2.91 32.46 22.60
N ALA A 100 -2.24 33.38 23.30
CA ALA A 100 -0.79 33.38 23.45
C ALA A 100 -0.24 32.38 24.49
N ALA A 101 -1.10 31.56 25.10
CA ALA A 101 -0.73 30.61 26.14
C ALA A 101 -1.68 29.40 26.18
N VAL A 102 -1.16 28.28 26.71
CA VAL A 102 -1.98 27.13 27.12
C VAL A 102 -2.93 27.58 28.23
N GLN A 103 -4.22 27.32 28.07
CA GLN A 103 -5.23 27.73 29.03
C GLN A 103 -5.38 26.71 30.17
N PRO A 104 -5.79 27.14 31.38
CA PRO A 104 -6.07 26.25 32.50
C PRO A 104 -7.09 25.16 32.11
N GLY A 105 -6.76 23.90 32.37
CA GLY A 105 -7.63 22.75 32.08
C GLY A 105 -7.49 22.15 30.67
N GLN A 106 -6.65 22.72 29.80
CA GLN A 106 -6.27 22.05 28.54
C GLN A 106 -5.36 20.85 28.82
N ALA A 107 -5.56 19.77 28.07
CA ALA A 107 -4.73 18.58 28.09
C ALA A 107 -4.19 18.26 26.69
N LEU A 108 -3.00 17.65 26.65
CA LEU A 108 -2.39 17.24 25.40
C LEU A 108 -3.11 16.01 24.82
N VAL A 109 -3.81 16.20 23.70
CA VAL A 109 -4.51 15.12 22.99
C VAL A 109 -3.52 14.33 22.14
N ARG A 110 -3.42 13.02 22.39
CA ARG A 110 -2.52 12.09 21.67
C ARG A 110 -3.24 10.87 21.07
N THR A 111 -4.57 10.94 20.97
CA THR A 111 -5.43 9.85 20.50
C THR A 111 -5.98 10.16 19.11
N GLY A 112 -6.48 9.13 18.40
CA GLY A 112 -7.01 9.32 17.05
C GLY A 112 -5.96 9.79 16.04
N LEU A 113 -6.28 10.80 15.24
CA LEU A 113 -5.37 11.43 14.27
C LEU A 113 -4.18 12.10 14.96
N TYR A 114 -4.41 12.67 16.15
CA TYR A 114 -3.35 13.30 16.94
C TYR A 114 -2.28 12.33 17.38
N ARG A 115 -2.50 11.02 17.35
CA ARG A 115 -1.46 10.04 17.68
C ARG A 115 -0.24 10.15 16.76
N ASP A 116 -0.48 10.33 15.46
CA ASP A 116 0.56 10.26 14.43
C ASP A 116 0.88 11.63 13.81
N ILE A 117 -0.06 12.58 13.89
CA ILE A 117 0.03 13.92 13.27
C ILE A 117 -0.27 14.97 14.35
N ARG A 118 0.62 15.96 14.54
CA ARG A 118 0.41 17.01 15.55
C ARG A 118 -0.59 18.08 15.14
N HIS A 119 -0.62 18.40 13.85
CA HIS A 119 -1.47 19.45 13.29
C HIS A 119 -2.42 18.91 12.20
N PRO A 120 -3.28 17.92 12.51
CA PRO A 120 -4.16 17.32 11.52
C PRO A 120 -5.21 18.32 10.99
N ILE A 121 -5.61 19.32 11.79
CA ILE A 121 -6.51 20.39 11.34
C ILE A 121 -5.86 21.22 10.22
N TYR A 122 -4.62 21.68 10.43
CA TYR A 122 -3.89 22.43 9.39
C TYR A 122 -3.66 21.60 8.13
N LEU A 123 -3.36 20.31 8.27
CA LEU A 123 -3.29 19.40 7.12
C LEU A 123 -4.64 19.37 6.38
N GLY A 124 -5.73 19.12 7.11
CA GLY A 124 -7.07 19.04 6.55
C GLY A 124 -7.48 20.32 5.83
N ASP A 125 -7.24 21.48 6.43
CA ASP A 125 -7.54 22.80 5.84
C ASP A 125 -6.71 23.04 4.56
N LEU A 126 -5.43 22.65 4.53
CA LEU A 126 -4.58 22.77 3.34
C LEU A 126 -5.07 21.86 2.19
N LEU A 127 -5.40 20.60 2.50
CA LEU A 127 -5.95 19.65 1.53
C LEU A 127 -7.32 20.11 1.01
N LEU A 128 -8.15 20.68 1.89
CA LEU A 128 -9.46 21.22 1.54
C LEU A 128 -9.31 22.35 0.53
N VAL A 129 -8.43 23.33 0.77
CA VAL A 129 -8.22 24.45 -0.17
C VAL A 129 -7.59 23.98 -1.48
N ALA A 130 -6.57 23.12 -1.44
CA ALA A 130 -5.96 22.60 -2.67
C ALA A 130 -6.96 21.76 -3.49
N GLY A 131 -7.74 20.92 -2.83
CA GLY A 131 -8.78 20.10 -3.47
C GLY A 131 -9.91 20.93 -4.06
N PHE A 132 -10.28 22.02 -3.39
CA PHE A 132 -11.26 22.99 -3.88
C PHE A 132 -10.83 23.58 -5.24
N GLU A 133 -9.59 24.07 -5.34
CA GLU A 133 -9.07 24.65 -6.59
C GLU A 133 -8.96 23.61 -7.71
N LEU A 134 -8.48 22.40 -7.42
CA LEU A 134 -8.44 21.32 -8.41
C LEU A 134 -9.86 20.89 -8.85
N ALA A 135 -10.82 20.82 -7.92
CA ALA A 135 -12.20 20.48 -8.24
C ALA A 135 -12.88 21.53 -9.12
N LEU A 136 -12.39 22.78 -9.09
CA LEU A 136 -12.77 23.86 -9.99
C LEU A 136 -11.89 23.97 -11.24
N ASN A 137 -10.99 23.00 -11.48
CA ASN A 137 -10.04 23.01 -12.60
C ASN A 137 -9.12 24.25 -12.61
N SER A 138 -8.73 24.79 -11.45
CA SER A 138 -8.08 26.11 -11.34
C SER A 138 -6.60 26.03 -10.95
N TRP A 139 -5.72 26.68 -11.72
CA TRP A 139 -4.28 26.84 -11.38
C TRP A 139 -4.04 27.68 -10.12
N LEU A 140 -5.06 28.33 -9.56
CA LEU A 140 -4.95 29.00 -8.25
C LEU A 140 -4.63 28.00 -7.12
N VAL A 141 -4.72 26.69 -7.37
CA VAL A 141 -4.15 25.64 -6.49
C VAL A 141 -2.70 25.92 -6.09
N LEU A 142 -1.91 26.62 -6.93
CA LEU A 142 -0.53 27.02 -6.60
C LEU A 142 -0.44 27.96 -5.40
N LEU A 143 -1.51 28.68 -5.05
CA LEU A 143 -1.60 29.48 -3.82
C LEU A 143 -1.57 28.61 -2.55
N ALA A 144 -1.77 27.31 -2.67
CA ALA A 144 -1.56 26.36 -1.58
C ALA A 144 -0.09 26.32 -1.12
N LEU A 145 0.88 26.63 -1.99
CA LEU A 145 2.31 26.64 -1.63
C LEU A 145 2.67 27.74 -0.61
N PRO A 146 2.40 29.04 -0.87
CA PRO A 146 2.63 30.08 0.13
C PRO A 146 1.74 29.90 1.37
N LEU A 147 0.51 29.38 1.22
CA LEU A 147 -0.35 29.03 2.35
C LEU A 147 0.29 27.93 3.23
N ALA A 148 0.84 26.88 2.62
CA ALA A 148 1.54 25.82 3.33
C ALA A 148 2.76 26.35 4.09
N ALA A 149 3.54 27.25 3.48
CA ALA A 149 4.67 27.90 4.17
C ALA A 149 4.21 28.75 5.37
N PHE A 150 3.10 29.48 5.23
CA PHE A 150 2.50 30.24 6.32
C PHE A 150 2.01 29.33 7.46
N ILE A 151 1.28 28.26 7.12
CA ILE A 151 0.78 27.24 8.05
C ILE A 151 1.94 26.56 8.77
N TRP A 152 3.02 26.24 8.06
CA TRP A 152 4.23 25.65 8.64
C TRP A 152 4.83 26.54 9.73
N ARG A 153 4.99 27.83 9.43
CA ARG A 153 5.49 28.81 10.40
C ARG A 153 4.56 28.94 11.61
N LYS A 154 3.24 28.92 11.37
CA LYS A 154 2.25 28.98 12.45
C LYS A 154 2.27 27.74 13.34
N ALA A 155 2.31 26.55 12.77
CA ALA A 155 2.50 25.32 13.50
C ALA A 155 3.79 25.37 14.33
N ALA A 156 4.91 25.83 13.78
CA ALA A 156 6.16 25.94 14.53
C ALA A 156 6.06 26.88 15.75
N GLN A 157 5.34 28.01 15.63
CA GLN A 157 5.07 28.92 16.74
C GLN A 157 4.22 28.24 17.82
N GLU A 158 3.17 27.53 17.41
CA GLU A 158 2.29 26.78 18.30
C GLU A 158 3.04 25.65 19.03
N GLU A 159 3.90 24.91 18.33
CA GLU A 159 4.74 23.87 18.93
C GLU A 159 5.68 24.44 20.01
N ALA A 160 6.18 25.67 19.85
CA ALA A 160 7.02 26.32 20.86
C ALA A 160 6.23 26.66 22.14
N ILE A 161 4.98 27.12 21.98
CA ILE A 161 4.07 27.39 23.11
C ILE A 161 3.70 26.07 23.82
N LEU A 162 3.35 25.03 23.06
CA LEU A 162 3.00 23.72 23.62
C LEU A 162 4.18 23.04 24.31
N ALA A 163 5.40 23.18 23.78
CA ALA A 163 6.61 22.67 24.40
C ALA A 163 6.89 23.33 25.75
N ALA A 164 6.59 24.62 25.89
CA ALA A 164 6.71 25.35 27.16
C ALA A 164 5.57 25.03 28.14
N GLY A 165 4.36 24.78 27.64
CA GLY A 165 3.16 24.61 28.48
C GLY A 165 2.86 23.17 28.92
N PHE A 166 3.34 22.14 28.21
CA PHE A 166 3.03 20.73 28.49
C PHE A 166 4.26 19.88 28.74
N ALA A 167 4.36 19.31 29.95
CA ALA A 167 5.30 18.23 30.24
C ALA A 167 5.04 17.02 29.31
N GLY A 168 6.10 16.42 28.78
CA GLY A 168 6.02 15.28 27.86
C GLY A 168 5.76 15.64 26.39
N TYR A 169 5.63 16.93 26.02
CA TYR A 169 5.46 17.31 24.61
C TYR A 169 6.64 16.85 23.72
N GLY A 170 7.86 16.81 24.26
CA GLY A 170 9.04 16.30 23.54
C GLY A 170 8.90 14.83 23.11
N GLU A 171 8.38 13.97 23.98
CA GLU A 171 8.08 12.56 23.65
C GLU A 171 7.01 12.48 22.55
N TYR A 172 6.00 13.35 22.61
CA TYR A 172 4.97 13.42 21.58
C TYR A 172 5.56 13.82 20.22
N VAL A 173 6.47 14.80 20.18
CA VAL A 173 7.19 15.21 18.97
C VAL A 173 8.05 14.08 18.39
N ALA A 174 8.66 13.26 19.26
CA ALA A 174 9.47 12.12 18.82
C ALA A 174 8.63 11.06 18.07
N ASN A 175 7.38 10.85 18.50
CA ASN A 175 6.50 9.79 18.01
C ASN A 175 5.50 10.21 16.94
N SER A 176 5.36 11.51 16.67
CA SER A 176 4.44 12.06 15.67
C SER A 176 5.17 12.89 14.62
N GLY A 177 4.54 13.12 13.47
CA GLY A 177 5.00 14.14 12.52
C GLY A 177 4.15 15.40 12.60
N ARG A 178 4.66 16.50 12.04
CA ARG A 178 3.97 17.81 12.11
C ARG A 178 2.65 17.79 11.32
N PHE A 179 2.73 17.43 10.04
CA PHE A 179 1.60 17.42 9.11
C PHE A 179 1.34 16.05 8.48
N LEU A 180 2.34 15.17 8.42
CA LEU A 180 2.20 13.79 7.96
C LEU A 180 2.76 12.86 9.02
N PRO A 181 2.31 11.60 9.10
CA PRO A 181 2.91 10.62 9.99
C PRO A 181 4.42 10.54 9.77
N ARG A 182 5.21 10.48 10.85
CA ARG A 182 6.68 10.51 10.76
C ARG A 182 7.29 9.42 9.86
N CYS A 183 6.64 8.26 9.81
CA CYS A 183 7.04 7.14 8.96
C CYS A 183 6.50 7.23 7.52
N ALA A 184 5.51 8.08 7.24
CA ALA A 184 4.93 8.20 5.90
C ALA A 184 5.97 8.71 4.89
N ALA A 185 6.92 9.55 5.31
CA ALA A 185 8.04 9.98 4.45
C ALA A 185 8.86 8.80 3.91
N VAL A 186 8.99 7.71 4.66
CA VAL A 186 9.69 6.50 4.21
C VAL A 186 8.87 5.76 3.15
N GLY A 187 7.55 5.67 3.34
CA GLY A 187 6.65 5.14 2.32
C GLY A 187 6.68 5.96 1.02
N ILE A 188 6.66 7.30 1.12
CA ILE A 188 6.75 8.20 -0.04
C ILE A 188 8.08 7.99 -0.77
N ALA A 189 9.19 7.93 -0.03
CA ALA A 189 10.51 7.69 -0.62
C ALA A 189 10.58 6.32 -1.31
N ALA A 190 9.97 5.27 -0.73
CA ALA A 190 9.91 3.95 -1.35
C ALA A 190 9.10 3.97 -2.65
N ALA A 191 7.89 4.54 -2.64
CA ALA A 191 7.05 4.64 -3.83
C ALA A 191 7.71 5.49 -4.92
N ALA A 192 8.34 6.62 -4.56
CA ALA A 192 9.07 7.46 -5.50
C ALA A 192 10.28 6.74 -6.11
N ALA A 193 11.06 6.01 -5.29
CA ALA A 193 12.17 5.22 -5.78
C ALA A 193 11.72 4.13 -6.76
N VAL A 194 10.64 3.42 -6.42
CA VAL A 194 10.05 2.41 -7.31
C VAL A 194 9.54 3.03 -8.59
N PHE A 195 8.83 4.16 -8.52
CA PHE A 195 8.36 4.87 -9.71
C PHE A 195 9.52 5.28 -10.62
N CYS A 196 10.63 5.79 -10.07
CA CYS A 196 11.83 6.11 -10.85
C CYS A 196 12.45 4.85 -11.49
N LEU A 197 12.49 3.73 -10.77
CA LEU A 197 13.00 2.46 -11.31
C LEU A 197 12.10 1.92 -12.44
N GLN A 198 10.78 1.97 -12.26
CA GLN A 198 9.78 1.60 -13.26
C GLN A 198 9.87 2.50 -14.49
N LEU A 199 10.00 3.81 -14.29
CA LEU A 199 10.17 4.78 -15.39
C LEU A 199 11.43 4.46 -16.19
N ALA A 200 12.55 4.17 -15.52
CA ALA A 200 13.79 3.77 -16.18
C ALA A 200 13.62 2.45 -16.95
N GLN A 201 12.99 1.45 -16.34
CA GLN A 201 12.66 0.16 -16.96
C GLN A 201 11.81 0.34 -18.22
N VAL A 202 10.73 1.11 -18.12
CA VAL A 202 9.82 1.41 -19.24
C VAL A 202 10.55 2.11 -20.38
N HIS A 203 11.37 3.11 -20.07
CA HIS A 203 12.10 3.85 -21.09
C HIS A 203 13.18 3.01 -21.77
N ILE A 204 13.89 2.16 -21.02
CA ILE A 204 15.07 1.44 -21.52
C ILE A 204 14.72 0.09 -22.13
N ASN A 205 13.80 -0.65 -21.54
CA ASN A 205 13.47 -2.02 -21.94
C ASN A 205 12.12 -2.15 -22.65
N HIS A 206 11.27 -1.12 -22.59
CA HIS A 206 9.92 -1.16 -23.16
C HIS A 206 9.59 0.01 -24.10
N GLU A 207 10.60 0.73 -24.60
CA GLU A 207 10.43 1.81 -25.61
C GLU A 207 9.44 2.91 -25.17
N GLY A 208 9.35 3.16 -23.86
CA GLY A 208 8.43 4.14 -23.30
C GLY A 208 6.99 3.63 -23.09
N ASN A 209 6.71 2.35 -23.39
CA ASN A 209 5.39 1.76 -23.23
C ASN A 209 5.22 1.10 -21.85
N TRP A 210 4.38 1.70 -21.01
CA TRP A 210 4.13 1.26 -19.63
C TRP A 210 3.51 -0.14 -19.53
N THR A 211 2.72 -0.56 -20.52
CA THR A 211 2.11 -1.90 -20.55
C THR A 211 3.16 -3.02 -20.59
N GLY A 212 4.40 -2.70 -20.96
CA GLY A 212 5.53 -3.64 -20.91
C GLY A 212 5.79 -4.22 -19.51
N LEU A 213 5.41 -3.52 -18.44
CA LEU A 213 5.54 -4.00 -17.06
C LEU A 213 4.56 -5.15 -16.72
N PHE A 214 3.51 -5.36 -17.51
CA PHE A 214 2.62 -6.53 -17.36
C PHE A 214 3.22 -7.81 -17.97
N LEU A 215 4.25 -7.67 -18.81
CA LEU A 215 4.92 -8.76 -19.52
C LEU A 215 3.94 -9.63 -20.32
N THR A 216 3.19 -9.02 -21.22
CA THR A 216 2.26 -9.74 -22.10
C THR A 216 3.01 -10.63 -23.10
N SER A 217 2.59 -11.89 -23.20
CA SER A 217 3.28 -12.92 -23.97
C SER A 217 3.07 -12.80 -25.49
N ALA A 218 3.86 -13.55 -26.27
CA ALA A 218 3.76 -13.63 -27.72
C ALA A 218 3.37 -15.02 -28.27
N TRP A 219 3.39 -16.09 -27.45
CA TRP A 219 3.40 -17.49 -27.91
C TRP A 219 2.05 -18.24 -27.79
N GLU A 220 1.11 -17.76 -26.98
CA GLU A 220 -0.25 -18.29 -26.95
C GLU A 220 -1.06 -17.76 -28.15
N LYS A 221 -1.74 -18.66 -28.85
CA LYS A 221 -2.29 -18.46 -30.20
C LYS A 221 -3.30 -17.30 -30.40
N GLN A 222 -3.66 -16.47 -29.42
CA GLN A 222 -4.73 -15.45 -29.52
C GLN A 222 -4.71 -14.35 -28.41
N LEU A 223 -3.53 -13.98 -27.88
CA LEU A 223 -3.33 -13.37 -26.55
C LEU A 223 -3.92 -12.01 -26.18
N ILE A 224 -4.37 -11.18 -27.11
CA ILE A 224 -4.94 -9.88 -26.75
C ILE A 224 -6.45 -9.95 -26.99
N PRO A 225 -7.27 -9.80 -25.93
CA PRO A 225 -8.71 -9.67 -26.06
C PRO A 225 -9.04 -8.63 -27.15
N PRO A 226 -9.93 -8.91 -28.11
CA PRO A 226 -10.32 -7.96 -29.15
C PRO A 226 -10.65 -6.55 -28.63
N GLU A 227 -11.22 -6.50 -27.43
CA GLU A 227 -11.61 -5.30 -26.69
C GLU A 227 -10.41 -4.42 -26.31
N LEU A 228 -9.22 -5.01 -26.13
CA LEU A 228 -7.98 -4.32 -25.75
C LEU A 228 -7.04 -4.06 -26.92
N LYS A 229 -7.44 -4.36 -28.17
CA LYS A 229 -6.60 -4.09 -29.36
C LYS A 229 -6.30 -2.61 -29.58
N SER A 230 -7.18 -1.72 -29.11
CA SER A 230 -6.95 -0.27 -29.17
C SER A 230 -5.96 0.21 -28.12
N GLU A 231 -5.76 -0.55 -27.04
CA GLU A 231 -4.66 -0.31 -26.13
C GLU A 231 -3.39 -0.80 -26.82
N HIS A 232 -2.42 0.10 -27.01
CA HIS A 232 -1.16 -0.25 -27.65
C HIS A 232 -0.31 -1.15 -26.72
N ILE A 233 -0.76 -2.37 -26.41
CA ILE A 233 -0.13 -3.28 -25.46
C ILE A 233 1.21 -3.77 -26.01
N ARG A 234 2.27 -3.63 -25.20
CA ARG A 234 3.62 -4.11 -25.54
C ARG A 234 3.70 -5.62 -25.39
N ILE A 235 3.71 -6.31 -26.52
CA ILE A 235 3.99 -7.75 -26.60
C ILE A 235 5.49 -7.98 -26.45
N GLN A 236 5.90 -8.89 -25.58
CA GLN A 236 7.31 -9.24 -25.40
C GLN A 236 7.72 -10.39 -26.35
N PRO A 237 8.60 -10.14 -27.34
CA PRO A 237 9.01 -11.16 -28.31
C PRO A 237 9.69 -12.33 -27.60
N GLY A 238 9.37 -13.56 -28.00
CA GLY A 238 10.06 -14.74 -27.46
C GLY A 238 9.69 -15.10 -26.01
N SER A 239 8.76 -14.38 -25.35
CA SER A 239 8.38 -14.60 -23.95
C SER A 239 7.01 -15.27 -23.81
N MET A 240 6.91 -16.24 -22.89
CA MET A 240 5.63 -16.82 -22.43
C MET A 240 4.83 -15.85 -21.54
N GLY A 241 5.35 -14.63 -21.36
CA GLY A 241 4.76 -13.59 -20.54
C GLY A 241 4.87 -13.89 -19.05
N TYR A 242 4.05 -13.21 -18.25
CA TYR A 242 4.01 -13.44 -16.81
C TYR A 242 2.62 -13.20 -16.23
N ASP A 243 2.44 -13.60 -14.97
CA ASP A 243 1.18 -13.48 -14.22
C ASP A 243 0.50 -12.11 -14.35
N GLY A 244 1.27 -11.03 -14.48
CA GLY A 244 0.79 -9.65 -14.59
C GLY A 244 -0.17 -9.42 -15.77
N GLN A 245 0.02 -10.09 -16.90
CA GLN A 245 -0.82 -9.94 -18.10
C GLN A 245 -2.28 -10.33 -17.84
N TYR A 246 -2.50 -11.39 -17.06
CA TYR A 246 -3.84 -11.88 -16.76
C TYR A 246 -4.57 -10.93 -15.81
N TYR A 247 -3.84 -10.38 -14.83
CA TYR A 247 -4.39 -9.39 -13.91
C TYR A 247 -4.65 -8.04 -14.57
N HIS A 248 -3.89 -7.71 -15.62
CA HIS A 248 -4.18 -6.57 -16.50
C HIS A 248 -5.52 -6.77 -17.21
N PHE A 249 -5.74 -7.93 -17.84
CA PHE A 249 -7.03 -8.23 -18.49
C PHE A 249 -8.20 -8.22 -17.50
N MET A 250 -8.03 -8.85 -16.34
CA MET A 250 -9.03 -8.82 -15.26
C MET A 250 -9.31 -7.41 -14.73
N ALA A 251 -8.38 -6.47 -14.85
CA ALA A 251 -8.61 -5.10 -14.38
C ALA A 251 -9.51 -4.31 -15.34
N HIS A 252 -9.58 -4.73 -16.61
CA HIS A 252 -10.53 -4.21 -17.59
C HIS A 252 -11.89 -4.90 -17.51
N ASP A 253 -11.91 -6.19 -17.18
CA ASP A 253 -13.12 -6.98 -16.97
C ASP A 253 -13.01 -7.84 -15.69
N PRO A 254 -13.35 -7.27 -14.51
CA PRO A 254 -13.20 -7.94 -13.23
C PRO A 254 -14.24 -9.03 -12.98
N LEU A 255 -15.32 -9.08 -13.78
CA LEU A 255 -16.35 -10.10 -13.66
C LEU A 255 -16.02 -11.28 -14.61
N PRO A 256 -16.16 -12.53 -14.15
CA PRO A 256 -15.83 -13.71 -14.95
C PRO A 256 -16.93 -14.11 -15.95
N ASP A 257 -18.02 -13.36 -16.07
CA ASP A 257 -19.12 -13.61 -17.00
C ASP A 257 -18.88 -13.05 -18.41
N GLY A 258 -17.82 -12.26 -18.59
CA GLY A 258 -17.42 -11.67 -19.86
C GLY A 258 -16.63 -12.59 -20.80
N THR A 259 -16.16 -12.01 -21.90
CA THR A 259 -15.34 -12.67 -22.94
C THR A 259 -13.87 -12.79 -22.55
N MET A 260 -13.39 -11.95 -21.62
CA MET A 260 -11.97 -11.87 -21.27
C MET A 260 -11.41 -13.14 -20.62
N GLN A 261 -12.26 -13.93 -19.95
CA GLN A 261 -11.84 -15.18 -19.32
C GLN A 261 -11.25 -16.21 -20.30
N ALA A 262 -11.59 -16.13 -21.59
CA ALA A 262 -11.04 -17.02 -22.63
C ALA A 262 -9.55 -16.74 -22.92
N PHE A 263 -9.04 -15.61 -22.47
CA PHE A 263 -7.65 -15.15 -22.64
C PHE A 263 -6.83 -15.22 -21.34
N ILE A 264 -7.38 -15.85 -20.30
CA ILE A 264 -6.76 -15.98 -18.98
C ILE A 264 -6.47 -17.46 -18.72
N ASP A 265 -5.28 -17.76 -18.21
CA ASP A 265 -4.92 -19.11 -17.76
C ASP A 265 -5.63 -19.46 -16.44
N ALA A 266 -6.11 -20.70 -16.30
CA ALA A 266 -6.80 -21.18 -15.10
C ALA A 266 -7.75 -20.10 -14.49
N PRO A 267 -8.73 -19.57 -15.25
CA PRO A 267 -9.52 -18.40 -14.85
C PRO A 267 -10.24 -18.62 -13.51
N GLY A 268 -10.67 -19.85 -13.23
CA GLY A 268 -11.28 -20.22 -11.95
C GLY A 268 -10.38 -20.01 -10.72
N LEU A 269 -9.04 -20.02 -10.90
CA LEU A 269 -8.08 -19.63 -9.86
C LEU A 269 -7.79 -18.13 -9.91
N ARG A 270 -7.48 -17.58 -11.10
CA ARG A 270 -7.05 -16.18 -11.25
C ARG A 270 -8.10 -15.20 -10.75
N TYR A 271 -9.37 -15.40 -11.13
CA TYR A 271 -10.46 -14.52 -10.71
C TYR A 271 -10.68 -14.50 -9.20
N THR A 272 -10.23 -15.50 -8.43
CA THR A 272 -10.31 -15.44 -6.96
C THR A 272 -9.42 -14.36 -6.33
N ARG A 273 -8.43 -13.84 -7.07
CA ARG A 273 -7.43 -12.85 -6.63
C ARG A 273 -7.84 -11.44 -7.05
N ILE A 274 -9.06 -11.06 -6.70
CA ILE A 274 -9.75 -9.88 -7.26
C ILE A 274 -9.29 -8.53 -6.66
N LEU A 275 -8.57 -8.50 -5.54
CA LEU A 275 -8.29 -7.24 -4.83
C LEU A 275 -7.63 -6.19 -5.73
N ALA A 276 -6.50 -6.53 -6.38
CA ALA A 276 -5.77 -5.54 -7.18
C ALA A 276 -6.50 -5.18 -8.49
N PRO A 277 -6.96 -6.14 -9.31
CA PRO A 277 -7.71 -5.83 -10.53
C PRO A 277 -9.03 -5.10 -10.25
N GLY A 278 -9.79 -5.54 -9.25
CA GLY A 278 -11.06 -4.92 -8.87
C GLY A 278 -10.88 -3.50 -8.33
N LEU A 279 -9.86 -3.24 -7.50
CA LEU A 279 -9.55 -1.88 -7.06
C LEU A 279 -9.09 -0.99 -8.21
N ALA A 280 -8.30 -1.51 -9.16
CA ALA A 280 -7.89 -0.76 -10.34
C ALA A 280 -9.12 -0.38 -11.19
N TYR A 281 -10.03 -1.32 -11.45
CA TYR A 281 -11.30 -1.05 -12.15
C TYR A 281 -12.16 0.01 -11.44
N LEU A 282 -12.30 -0.10 -10.11
CA LEU A 282 -13.06 0.87 -9.32
C LEU A 282 -12.42 2.26 -9.34
N LEU A 283 -11.10 2.35 -9.23
CA LEU A 283 -10.35 3.60 -9.35
C LEU A 283 -10.47 4.21 -10.75
N ALA A 284 -10.57 3.38 -11.77
CA ALA A 284 -10.81 3.77 -13.15
C ALA A 284 -12.29 4.11 -13.45
N LEU A 285 -13.19 3.95 -12.47
CA LEU A 285 -14.65 4.11 -12.64
C LEU A 285 -15.21 3.26 -13.80
N GLY A 286 -14.62 2.09 -14.02
CA GLY A 286 -14.95 1.17 -15.10
C GLY A 286 -14.59 1.64 -16.51
N ARG A 287 -13.81 2.72 -16.65
CA ARG A 287 -13.33 3.19 -17.95
C ARG A 287 -11.99 2.55 -18.30
N SER A 288 -11.95 1.76 -19.35
CA SER A 288 -10.76 1.05 -19.84
C SER A 288 -9.53 1.97 -19.94
N GLU A 289 -9.66 3.18 -20.51
CA GLU A 289 -8.57 4.17 -20.63
C GLU A 289 -7.90 4.58 -19.29
N TRP A 290 -8.59 4.40 -18.16
CA TRP A 290 -8.11 4.75 -16.81
C TRP A 290 -7.58 3.54 -16.02
N VAL A 291 -7.79 2.32 -16.50
CA VAL A 291 -7.45 1.08 -15.80
C VAL A 291 -5.94 0.96 -15.62
N ASP A 292 -5.15 1.16 -16.67
CA ASP A 292 -3.69 1.00 -16.60
C ASP A 292 -3.05 2.00 -15.61
N PRO A 293 -3.31 3.32 -15.71
CA PRO A 293 -2.82 4.27 -14.72
C PRO A 293 -3.30 3.96 -13.30
N ALA A 294 -4.55 3.52 -13.13
CA ALA A 294 -5.09 3.14 -11.83
C ALA A 294 -4.36 1.91 -11.24
N PHE A 295 -4.04 0.91 -12.07
CA PHE A 295 -3.31 -0.27 -11.65
C PHE A 295 -1.89 0.07 -11.20
N PHE A 296 -1.17 0.91 -11.96
CA PHE A 296 0.17 1.37 -11.57
C PHE A 296 0.13 2.24 -10.31
N ALA A 297 -0.84 3.14 -10.17
CA ALA A 297 -1.02 3.93 -8.96
C ALA A 297 -1.30 3.05 -7.73
N LEU A 298 -2.12 2.00 -7.89
CA LEU A 298 -2.39 1.02 -6.84
C LEU A 298 -1.13 0.22 -6.47
N ASN A 299 -0.31 -0.14 -7.45
CA ASN A 299 0.97 -0.81 -7.22
C ASN A 299 1.90 0.07 -6.36
N LEU A 300 2.06 1.35 -6.71
CA LEU A 300 2.82 2.33 -5.92
C LEU A 300 2.24 2.52 -4.51
N LEU A 301 0.91 2.49 -4.36
CA LEU A 301 0.25 2.55 -3.05
C LEU A 301 0.66 1.36 -2.17
N PHE A 302 0.72 0.14 -2.70
CA PHE A 302 1.14 -1.02 -1.90
C PHE A 302 2.63 -0.98 -1.54
N PHE A 303 3.50 -0.44 -2.39
CA PHE A 303 4.89 -0.12 -2.01
C PHE A 303 4.97 0.90 -0.88
N PHE A 304 4.18 1.97 -0.97
CA PHE A 304 4.05 2.97 0.08
C PHE A 304 3.60 2.34 1.40
N LEU A 305 2.50 1.57 1.39
CA LEU A 305 1.90 0.97 2.57
C LEU A 305 2.86 -0.02 3.24
N GLY A 306 3.48 -0.91 2.45
CA GLY A 306 4.44 -1.89 2.95
C GLY A 306 5.64 -1.25 3.65
N ALA A 307 6.27 -0.27 3.00
CA ALA A 307 7.41 0.46 3.57
C ALA A 307 7.01 1.34 4.77
N TRP A 308 5.83 1.96 4.72
CA TRP A 308 5.30 2.78 5.82
C TRP A 308 5.00 1.96 7.07
N TRP A 309 4.30 0.83 6.94
CA TRP A 309 4.02 -0.06 8.07
C TRP A 309 5.30 -0.69 8.62
N LEU A 310 6.24 -1.10 7.76
CA LEU A 310 7.53 -1.62 8.22
C LEU A 310 8.36 -0.56 8.95
N ALA A 311 8.34 0.70 8.49
CA ALA A 311 8.96 1.83 9.19
C ALA A 311 8.34 2.06 10.58
N GLN A 312 7.00 1.92 10.71
CA GLN A 312 6.33 1.99 12.02
C GLN A 312 6.79 0.86 12.96
N LEU A 313 6.89 -0.37 12.45
CA LEU A 313 7.41 -1.50 13.23
C LEU A 313 8.86 -1.27 13.67
N ALA A 314 9.72 -0.74 12.78
CA ALA A 314 11.10 -0.42 13.08
C ALA A 314 11.23 0.62 14.20
N VAL A 315 10.48 1.74 14.11
CA VAL A 315 10.50 2.78 15.16
C VAL A 315 10.07 2.22 16.51
N ARG A 316 9.05 1.37 16.55
CA ARG A 316 8.59 0.73 17.80
C ARG A 316 9.58 -0.28 18.37
N ALA A 317 10.40 -0.87 17.52
CA ALA A 317 11.51 -1.71 17.93
C ALA A 317 12.74 -0.89 18.38
N GLY A 318 12.63 0.44 18.53
CA GLY A 318 13.74 1.32 18.86
C GLY A 318 14.76 1.49 17.73
N CYS A 319 14.41 1.07 16.51
CA CYS A 319 15.28 1.13 15.34
C CYS A 319 14.99 2.36 14.47
N SER A 320 15.89 2.64 13.52
CA SER A 320 15.70 3.72 12.56
C SER A 320 14.49 3.49 11.66
N ARG A 321 13.67 4.53 11.44
CA ARG A 321 12.53 4.50 10.50
C ARG A 321 12.93 4.12 9.07
N TYR A 322 14.17 4.41 8.68
CA TYR A 322 14.67 4.12 7.32
C TYR A 322 14.77 2.63 7.03
N LEU A 323 14.74 1.77 8.06
CA LEU A 323 14.61 0.33 7.85
C LEU A 323 13.29 -0.05 7.16
N GLY A 324 12.29 0.82 7.11
CA GLY A 324 11.11 0.58 6.26
C GLY A 324 11.45 0.42 4.77
N LEU A 325 12.55 1.00 4.28
CA LEU A 325 12.99 0.85 2.89
C LEU A 325 13.44 -0.59 2.57
N THR A 326 13.77 -1.40 3.58
CA THR A 326 14.11 -2.82 3.35
C THR A 326 12.91 -3.65 2.89
N PHE A 327 11.69 -3.09 2.95
CA PHE A 327 10.52 -3.68 2.31
C PHE A 327 10.74 -3.94 0.81
N LEU A 328 11.49 -3.05 0.13
CA LEU A 328 11.83 -3.20 -1.29
C LEU A 328 12.74 -4.41 -1.58
N LEU A 329 13.39 -4.97 -0.56
CA LEU A 329 14.24 -6.15 -0.66
C LEU A 329 13.46 -7.46 -0.44
N ILE A 330 12.18 -7.40 -0.06
CA ILE A 330 11.36 -8.60 0.06
C ILE A 330 11.12 -9.17 -1.35
N PRO A 331 11.28 -10.48 -1.61
CA PRO A 331 11.25 -11.04 -2.97
C PRO A 331 10.04 -10.61 -3.79
N ALA A 332 8.83 -10.72 -3.25
CA ALA A 332 7.60 -10.30 -3.93
C ALA A 332 7.56 -8.78 -4.23
N ALA A 333 8.11 -7.93 -3.36
CA ALA A 333 8.21 -6.49 -3.60
C ALA A 333 9.21 -6.23 -4.74
N LEU A 334 10.40 -6.82 -4.65
CA LEU A 334 11.49 -6.65 -5.61
C LEU A 334 11.06 -7.09 -7.03
N ILE A 335 10.41 -8.24 -7.15
CA ILE A 335 9.90 -8.77 -8.44
C ILE A 335 8.78 -7.87 -8.99
N SER A 336 7.92 -7.33 -8.12
CA SER A 336 6.80 -6.48 -8.54
C SER A 336 7.22 -5.13 -9.11
N ILE A 337 8.47 -4.68 -8.86
CA ILE A 337 9.01 -3.47 -9.49
C ILE A 337 8.99 -3.61 -11.01
N GLU A 338 9.30 -4.80 -11.54
CA GLU A 338 9.43 -5.03 -12.99
C GLU A 338 8.23 -5.77 -13.61
N ARG A 339 7.43 -6.47 -12.79
CA ARG A 339 6.42 -7.44 -13.29
C ARG A 339 5.02 -7.28 -12.71
N VAL A 340 4.80 -6.24 -11.91
CA VAL A 340 3.51 -5.86 -11.30
C VAL A 340 2.68 -7.08 -10.83
N THR A 341 3.14 -7.77 -9.80
CA THR A 341 2.47 -9.01 -9.33
C THR A 341 1.47 -8.73 -8.21
N VAL A 342 0.45 -9.60 -8.10
CA VAL A 342 -0.57 -9.55 -7.03
C VAL A 342 -0.03 -9.93 -5.65
N ASP A 343 1.21 -10.41 -5.58
CA ASP A 343 1.88 -10.75 -4.32
C ASP A 343 2.24 -9.52 -3.50
N LEU A 344 2.52 -8.39 -4.16
CA LEU A 344 2.83 -7.12 -3.51
C LEU A 344 1.72 -6.66 -2.55
N PRO A 345 0.43 -6.62 -2.97
CA PRO A 345 -0.68 -6.38 -2.06
C PRO A 345 -0.64 -7.28 -0.81
N LEU A 346 -0.46 -8.60 -0.99
CA LEU A 346 -0.44 -9.53 0.14
C LEU A 346 0.71 -9.22 1.12
N ILE A 347 1.94 -9.02 0.64
CA ILE A 347 3.07 -8.74 1.54
C ILE A 347 2.95 -7.39 2.24
N ALA A 348 2.38 -6.37 1.58
CA ALA A 348 2.09 -5.09 2.23
C ALA A 348 1.05 -5.29 3.34
N LEU A 349 -0.01 -6.06 3.07
CA LEU A 349 -1.04 -6.40 4.06
C LEU A 349 -0.48 -7.25 5.21
N CYS A 350 0.54 -8.10 4.99
CA CYS A 350 1.25 -8.78 6.08
C CYS A 350 1.99 -7.79 7.01
N CYS A 351 2.56 -6.70 6.49
CA CYS A 351 3.09 -5.62 7.34
C CYS A 351 1.96 -4.97 8.16
N GLY A 352 0.82 -4.67 7.52
CA GLY A 352 -0.36 -4.13 8.19
C GLY A 352 -0.89 -5.04 9.29
N PHE A 353 -0.92 -6.36 9.04
CA PHE A 353 -1.30 -7.38 10.01
C PHE A 353 -0.40 -7.29 11.25
N ALA A 354 0.93 -7.26 11.06
CA ALA A 354 1.87 -7.15 12.17
C ALA A 354 1.68 -5.83 12.95
N VAL A 355 1.49 -4.70 12.26
CA VAL A 355 1.23 -3.41 12.92
C VAL A 355 -0.04 -3.47 13.77
N TYR A 356 -1.18 -3.84 13.18
CA TYR A 356 -2.46 -3.74 13.87
C TYR A 356 -2.69 -4.85 14.90
N ALA A 357 -2.10 -6.03 14.72
CA ALA A 357 -2.12 -7.07 15.74
C ALA A 357 -1.30 -6.66 16.97
N LEU A 358 -0.11 -6.09 16.78
CA LEU A 358 0.72 -5.61 17.89
C LEU A 358 0.13 -4.39 18.59
N GLU A 359 -0.64 -3.54 17.88
CA GLU A 359 -1.40 -2.45 18.49
C GLU A 359 -2.74 -2.87 19.10
N ASN A 360 -3.13 -4.14 18.94
CA ASN A 360 -4.45 -4.64 19.32
C ASN A 360 -5.62 -3.83 18.68
N ARG A 361 -5.44 -3.35 17.45
CA ARG A 361 -6.45 -2.60 16.69
C ARG A 361 -7.29 -3.53 15.84
N LEU A 362 -8.23 -4.21 16.49
CA LEU A 362 -8.99 -5.30 15.87
C LEU A 362 -9.77 -4.88 14.61
N GLY A 363 -10.36 -3.68 14.56
CA GLY A 363 -11.09 -3.22 13.37
C GLY A 363 -10.18 -3.06 12.14
N MET A 364 -9.00 -2.46 12.32
CA MET A 364 -8.02 -2.31 11.24
C MET A 364 -7.40 -3.65 10.87
N LEU A 365 -7.12 -4.51 11.86
CA LEU A 365 -6.62 -5.85 11.64
C LEU A 365 -7.63 -6.68 10.83
N PHE A 366 -8.92 -6.59 11.14
CA PHE A 366 -9.99 -7.26 10.38
C PHE A 366 -10.01 -6.79 8.92
N GLY A 367 -9.94 -5.48 8.68
CA GLY A 367 -9.90 -4.93 7.32
C GLY A 367 -8.69 -5.41 6.51
N VAL A 368 -7.50 -5.45 7.14
CA VAL A 368 -6.29 -5.97 6.49
C VAL A 368 -6.37 -7.46 6.19
N VAL A 369 -6.89 -8.26 7.14
CA VAL A 369 -7.06 -9.70 6.95
C VAL A 369 -8.08 -9.99 5.86
N LEU A 370 -9.20 -9.28 5.82
CA LEU A 370 -10.21 -9.38 4.77
C LEU A 370 -9.61 -9.01 3.41
N ALA A 371 -8.89 -7.89 3.31
CA ALA A 371 -8.24 -7.53 2.06
C ALA A 371 -7.23 -8.60 1.61
N ALA A 372 -6.49 -9.22 2.55
CA ALA A 372 -5.52 -10.24 2.23
C ALA A 372 -6.16 -11.48 1.60
N THR A 373 -7.36 -11.89 2.04
CA THR A 373 -8.08 -13.03 1.44
C THR A 373 -8.46 -12.79 -0.02
N LEU A 374 -8.71 -11.53 -0.40
CA LEU A 374 -9.02 -11.13 -1.76
C LEU A 374 -7.76 -10.84 -2.62
N ALA A 375 -6.61 -10.62 -1.99
CA ALA A 375 -5.33 -10.40 -2.68
C ALA A 375 -4.77 -11.69 -3.27
N ARG A 376 -4.77 -12.75 -2.46
CA ARG A 376 -4.27 -14.07 -2.83
C ARG A 376 -4.91 -15.12 -1.93
N GLU A 377 -5.09 -16.34 -2.44
CA GLU A 377 -5.64 -17.46 -1.67
C GLU A 377 -4.85 -17.76 -0.39
N THR A 378 -3.52 -17.57 -0.43
CA THR A 378 -2.64 -17.73 0.74
C THR A 378 -2.85 -16.64 1.79
N GLY A 379 -3.51 -15.53 1.47
CA GLY A 379 -3.93 -14.52 2.44
C GLY A 379 -4.99 -15.02 3.41
N GLY A 380 -5.75 -16.07 3.05
CA GLY A 380 -6.64 -16.79 3.97
C GLY A 380 -5.93 -17.34 5.20
N LEU A 381 -4.61 -17.60 5.12
CA LEU A 381 -3.81 -18.05 6.25
C LEU A 381 -3.78 -17.02 7.39
N LEU A 382 -3.87 -15.72 7.07
CA LEU A 382 -3.90 -14.65 8.09
C LEU A 382 -5.20 -14.65 8.92
N VAL A 383 -6.32 -15.15 8.35
CA VAL A 383 -7.57 -15.36 9.10
C VAL A 383 -7.33 -16.37 10.21
N GLY A 384 -6.73 -17.51 9.86
CA GLY A 384 -6.35 -18.55 10.82
C GLY A 384 -5.37 -18.06 11.87
N SER A 385 -4.34 -17.31 11.47
CA SER A 385 -3.37 -16.71 12.39
C SER A 385 -4.00 -15.73 13.37
N ALA A 386 -4.86 -14.81 12.91
CA ALA A 386 -5.57 -13.86 13.77
C ALA A 386 -6.53 -14.57 14.74
N GLY A 387 -7.30 -15.53 14.23
CA GLY A 387 -8.22 -16.34 15.03
C GLY A 387 -7.48 -17.10 16.13
N LEU A 388 -6.44 -17.86 15.77
CA LEU A 388 -5.63 -18.62 16.73
C LEU A 388 -4.99 -17.72 17.79
N TRP A 389 -4.44 -16.57 17.39
CA TRP A 389 -3.87 -15.60 18.31
C TRP A 389 -4.89 -15.09 19.34
N LEU A 390 -6.11 -14.76 18.91
CA LEU A 390 -7.18 -14.31 19.78
C LEU A 390 -7.70 -15.45 20.69
N LEU A 391 -7.79 -16.68 20.17
CA LEU A 391 -8.16 -17.86 20.96
C LEU A 391 -7.14 -18.15 22.07
N LEU A 392 -5.84 -18.06 21.76
CA LEU A 392 -4.76 -18.23 22.76
C LEU A 392 -4.82 -17.15 23.86
N GLN A 393 -5.36 -15.97 23.55
CA GLN A 393 -5.66 -14.93 24.54
C GLN A 393 -7.02 -15.12 25.25
N ARG A 394 -7.73 -16.22 25.01
CA ARG A 394 -9.09 -16.49 25.51
C ARG A 394 -10.14 -15.45 25.08
N ARG A 395 -9.92 -14.79 23.93
CA ARG A 395 -10.83 -13.79 23.35
C ARG A 395 -11.72 -14.43 22.29
N TRP A 396 -12.65 -15.27 22.72
CA TRP A 396 -13.49 -16.10 21.86
C TRP A 396 -14.32 -15.32 20.85
N LEU A 397 -15.07 -14.30 21.31
CA LEU A 397 -15.97 -13.56 20.45
C LEU A 397 -15.22 -12.83 19.31
N PRO A 398 -14.14 -12.07 19.58
CA PRO A 398 -13.28 -11.56 18.51
C PRO A 398 -12.72 -12.66 17.62
N ALA A 399 -12.26 -13.79 18.17
CA ALA A 399 -11.69 -14.87 17.36
C ALA A 399 -12.70 -15.42 16.34
N PHE A 400 -13.94 -15.67 16.75
CA PHE A 400 -15.00 -16.12 15.85
C PHE A 400 -15.42 -15.03 14.85
N ALA A 401 -15.49 -13.78 15.28
CA ALA A 401 -15.77 -12.65 14.39
C ALA A 401 -14.73 -12.52 13.27
N PHE A 402 -13.46 -12.84 13.54
CA PHE A 402 -12.42 -12.85 12.51
C PHE A 402 -12.64 -13.91 11.42
N GLY A 403 -13.34 -15.01 11.72
CA GLY A 403 -13.78 -15.97 10.71
C GLY A 403 -14.64 -15.33 9.62
N ALA A 404 -15.40 -14.28 9.95
CA ALA A 404 -16.21 -13.54 8.98
C ALA A 404 -15.38 -12.83 7.90
N ALA A 405 -14.09 -12.56 8.14
CA ALA A 405 -13.20 -11.95 7.14
C ALA A 405 -12.98 -12.85 5.91
N ALA A 406 -13.25 -14.16 6.02
CA ALA A 406 -13.16 -15.11 4.91
C ALA A 406 -14.46 -15.19 4.09
N ILE A 407 -15.59 -14.70 4.61
CA ILE A 407 -16.90 -14.81 3.94
C ILE A 407 -16.88 -14.17 2.55
N PRO A 408 -16.37 -12.93 2.35
CA PRO A 408 -16.32 -12.33 1.02
C PRO A 408 -15.51 -13.15 0.02
N PHE A 409 -14.39 -13.73 0.46
CA PHE A 409 -13.57 -14.60 -0.40
C PHE A 409 -14.32 -15.86 -0.83
N PHE A 410 -14.99 -16.55 0.09
CA PHE A 410 -15.74 -17.76 -0.25
C PHE A 410 -16.96 -17.45 -1.13
N ALA A 411 -17.69 -16.37 -0.85
CA ALA A 411 -18.80 -15.92 -1.68
C ALA A 411 -18.32 -15.57 -3.10
N TRP A 412 -17.22 -14.81 -3.21
CA TRP A 412 -16.63 -14.47 -4.49
C TRP A 412 -16.12 -15.70 -5.24
N ARG A 413 -15.42 -16.61 -4.57
CA ARG A 413 -14.95 -17.87 -5.16
C ARG A 413 -16.10 -18.72 -5.68
N GLN A 414 -17.20 -18.80 -4.94
CA GLN A 414 -18.39 -19.51 -5.38
C GLN A 414 -18.96 -18.86 -6.65
N TYR A 415 -19.10 -17.54 -6.66
CA TYR A 415 -19.53 -16.80 -7.85
C TYR A 415 -18.61 -17.05 -9.06
N VAL A 416 -17.29 -17.05 -8.87
CA VAL A 416 -16.33 -17.39 -9.93
C VAL A 416 -16.55 -18.82 -10.44
N GLN A 417 -16.75 -19.80 -9.56
CA GLN A 417 -16.98 -21.19 -9.96
C GLN A 417 -18.30 -21.41 -10.71
N GLU A 418 -19.31 -20.58 -10.43
CA GLU A 418 -20.61 -20.63 -11.10
C GLU A 418 -20.57 -19.99 -12.51
N ASN A 419 -19.67 -19.01 -12.72
CA ASN A 419 -19.64 -18.20 -13.94
C ASN A 419 -18.47 -18.52 -14.90
N VAL A 420 -17.41 -19.19 -14.42
CA VAL A 420 -16.33 -19.68 -15.29
C VAL A 420 -16.74 -21.02 -15.93
N PRO A 421 -16.72 -21.16 -17.28
CA PRO A 421 -17.10 -22.40 -17.93
C PRO A 421 -16.24 -23.59 -17.48
N ARG A 422 -16.88 -24.75 -17.25
CA ARG A 422 -16.22 -25.98 -16.77
C ARG A 422 -15.10 -26.51 -17.68
N PHE A 423 -15.04 -26.08 -18.93
CA PHE A 423 -13.93 -26.43 -19.84
C PHE A 423 -12.63 -25.69 -19.50
N TYR A 424 -12.73 -24.49 -18.91
CA TYR A 424 -11.59 -23.68 -18.44
C TYR A 424 -11.28 -23.87 -16.96
N SER A 425 -12.08 -24.66 -16.24
CA SER A 425 -11.78 -25.01 -14.85
C SER A 425 -10.65 -26.04 -14.86
N ASP A 426 -9.42 -25.56 -15.06
CA ASP A 426 -8.23 -26.37 -14.91
C ASP A 426 -8.25 -26.99 -13.51
N HIS A 427 -8.19 -28.32 -13.48
CA HIS A 427 -7.67 -29.02 -12.31
C HIS A 427 -6.21 -28.58 -12.18
N VAL A 428 -5.96 -27.50 -11.44
CA VAL A 428 -4.67 -27.35 -10.77
C VAL A 428 -4.57 -28.62 -9.93
N SER A 429 -3.84 -29.60 -10.44
CA SER A 429 -3.36 -30.71 -9.65
C SER A 429 -2.54 -30.06 -8.56
N ILE A 430 -3.18 -29.75 -7.43
CA ILE A 430 -2.50 -29.42 -6.20
C ILE A 430 -1.70 -30.68 -5.96
N SER A 431 -0.44 -30.68 -6.41
CA SER A 431 0.47 -31.72 -6.04
C SER A 431 0.60 -31.58 -4.53
N THR A 432 -0.18 -32.40 -3.83
CA THR A 432 -0.16 -32.61 -2.38
C THR A 432 1.11 -33.33 -1.97
N SER A 433 2.07 -33.53 -2.90
CA SER A 433 3.40 -33.98 -2.56
C SER A 433 4.05 -32.91 -1.69
N GLY A 434 3.96 -33.08 -0.37
CA GLY A 434 4.77 -32.37 0.63
C GLY A 434 6.28 -32.51 0.39
N PHE A 435 6.65 -33.33 -0.59
CA PHE A 435 8.01 -33.56 -1.07
C PHE A 435 8.46 -32.59 -2.18
N ALA A 436 7.63 -31.67 -2.67
CA ALA A 436 8.03 -30.81 -3.81
C ALA A 436 9.30 -29.99 -3.56
N PHE A 437 9.52 -29.53 -2.32
CA PHE A 437 10.77 -28.91 -1.88
C PHE A 437 11.96 -29.86 -2.04
N PHE A 438 11.83 -31.11 -1.58
CA PHE A 438 12.87 -32.13 -1.67
C PHE A 438 13.13 -32.56 -3.11
N VAL A 439 12.08 -32.69 -3.93
CA VAL A 439 12.18 -32.96 -5.37
C VAL A 439 13.00 -31.86 -6.06
N ARG A 440 12.72 -30.59 -5.77
CA ARG A 440 13.47 -29.46 -6.34
C ARG A 440 14.94 -29.43 -5.89
N PHE A 441 15.23 -29.91 -4.68
CA PHE A 441 16.59 -30.04 -4.16
C PHE A 441 17.36 -31.17 -4.85
N LEU A 442 16.71 -32.31 -5.09
CA LEU A 442 17.30 -33.48 -5.74
C LEU A 442 17.43 -33.34 -7.26
N HIS A 443 16.55 -32.56 -7.88
CA HIS A 443 16.52 -32.32 -9.32
C HIS A 443 16.74 -30.84 -9.63
N PRO A 444 18.00 -30.38 -9.77
CA PRO A 444 18.29 -28.99 -10.09
C PRO A 444 17.78 -28.62 -11.48
N ILE A 445 17.39 -27.35 -11.66
CA ILE A 445 16.97 -26.83 -12.96
C ILE A 445 18.18 -26.80 -13.89
N PRO A 446 18.12 -27.42 -15.09
CA PRO A 446 19.16 -27.27 -16.09
C PRO A 446 19.10 -25.86 -16.70
N TYR A 447 20.21 -25.13 -16.62
CA TYR A 447 20.35 -23.81 -17.23
C TYR A 447 21.02 -23.92 -18.60
N GLY A 448 20.43 -23.29 -19.61
CA GLY A 448 20.95 -23.24 -20.98
C GLY A 448 22.03 -22.17 -21.22
N PHE A 449 22.67 -21.65 -20.17
CA PHE A 449 23.73 -20.63 -20.28
C PHE A 449 25.13 -21.26 -20.44
N PRO A 450 26.17 -20.48 -20.81
CA PRO A 450 27.56 -20.93 -20.74
C PRO A 450 27.91 -21.52 -19.37
N ALA A 451 28.79 -22.52 -19.35
CA ALA A 451 29.15 -23.30 -18.16
C ALA A 451 29.39 -22.48 -16.86
N PRO A 452 30.17 -21.37 -16.86
CA PRO A 452 30.39 -20.61 -15.63
C PRO A 452 29.12 -19.93 -15.10
N ILE A 453 28.24 -19.44 -15.99
CA ILE A 453 26.98 -18.79 -15.62
C ILE A 453 25.98 -19.83 -15.11
N SER A 454 25.89 -20.98 -15.78
CA SER A 454 25.02 -22.09 -15.35
C SER A 454 25.46 -22.68 -14.00
N ALA A 455 26.77 -22.77 -13.74
CA ALA A 455 27.30 -23.20 -12.45
C ALA A 455 26.97 -22.18 -11.35
N ALA A 456 27.17 -20.89 -11.59
CA ALA A 456 26.83 -19.83 -10.64
C ALA A 456 25.32 -19.80 -10.33
N ALA A 457 24.46 -19.90 -11.35
CA ALA A 457 23.01 -19.94 -11.18
C ALA A 457 22.56 -21.15 -10.34
N THR A 458 23.12 -22.34 -10.62
CA THR A 458 22.86 -23.56 -9.84
C THR A 458 23.33 -23.42 -8.39
N ALA A 459 24.51 -22.85 -8.15
CA ALA A 459 25.01 -22.62 -6.79
C ALA A 459 24.10 -21.67 -6.00
N LEU A 460 23.68 -20.56 -6.62
CA LEU A 460 22.76 -19.60 -6.00
C LEU A 460 21.36 -20.20 -5.75
N ASP A 461 20.88 -21.11 -6.60
CA ASP A 461 19.65 -21.86 -6.34
C ASP A 461 19.77 -22.70 -5.06
N TYR A 462 20.87 -23.43 -4.88
CA TYR A 462 21.07 -24.22 -3.66
C TYR A 462 21.18 -23.35 -2.41
N ILE A 463 21.85 -22.20 -2.50
CA ILE A 463 21.93 -21.22 -1.41
C ILE A 463 20.53 -20.71 -1.06
N SER A 464 19.71 -20.39 -2.07
CA SER A 464 18.33 -19.93 -1.87
C SER A 464 17.43 -21.02 -1.26
N LEU A 465 17.54 -22.28 -1.70
CA LEU A 465 16.85 -23.42 -1.10
C LEU A 465 17.27 -23.67 0.36
N ALA A 466 18.57 -23.51 0.67
CA ALA A 466 19.07 -23.57 2.04
C ALA A 466 18.49 -22.43 2.89
N GLY A 467 18.31 -21.23 2.31
CA GLY A 467 17.60 -20.11 2.93
C GLY A 467 16.15 -20.46 3.28
N VAL A 468 15.42 -21.13 2.38
CA VAL A 468 14.05 -21.62 2.65
C VAL A 468 14.03 -22.62 3.80
N ALA A 469 14.89 -23.64 3.77
CA ALA A 469 14.99 -24.63 4.84
C ALA A 469 15.29 -23.97 6.19
N LEU A 470 16.24 -23.03 6.22
CA LEU A 470 16.56 -22.26 7.41
C LEU A 470 15.36 -21.43 7.90
N ALA A 471 14.59 -20.81 7.00
CA ALA A 471 13.39 -20.06 7.38
C ALA A 471 12.34 -20.94 8.08
N ILE A 472 12.12 -22.16 7.57
CA ILE A 472 11.18 -23.13 8.17
C ILE A 472 11.64 -23.50 9.58
N VAL A 473 12.93 -23.85 9.75
CA VAL A 473 13.51 -24.19 11.05
C VAL A 473 13.41 -23.01 12.03
N LEU A 474 13.77 -21.80 11.59
CA LEU A 474 13.71 -20.62 12.44
C LEU A 474 12.28 -20.25 12.82
N ALA A 475 11.29 -20.42 11.93
CA ALA A 475 9.88 -20.20 12.28
C ALA A 475 9.43 -21.15 13.40
N ALA A 476 9.82 -22.42 13.34
CA ALA A 476 9.56 -23.38 14.42
C ALA A 476 10.26 -22.98 15.72
N VAL A 477 11.55 -22.60 15.67
CA VAL A 477 12.31 -22.15 16.85
C VAL A 477 11.68 -20.92 17.50
N VAL A 478 11.25 -19.93 16.71
CA VAL A 478 10.59 -18.74 17.24
C VAL A 478 9.24 -19.09 17.86
N LEU A 479 8.47 -20.02 17.26
CA LEU A 479 7.19 -20.49 17.82
C LEU A 479 7.37 -21.07 19.22
N PHE A 480 8.38 -21.94 19.42
CA PHE A 480 8.66 -22.49 20.74
C PHE A 480 9.03 -21.43 21.77
N ARG A 481 9.74 -20.37 21.35
CA ARG A 481 10.13 -19.28 22.25
C ARG A 481 8.99 -18.30 22.54
N ARG A 482 8.04 -18.13 21.61
CA ARG A 482 7.00 -17.08 21.66
C ARG A 482 5.67 -17.56 21.07
N PRO A 483 5.01 -18.54 21.71
CA PRO A 483 3.83 -19.20 21.14
C PRO A 483 2.58 -18.32 21.04
N GLN A 484 2.55 -17.17 21.74
CA GLN A 484 1.40 -16.26 21.76
C GLN A 484 1.66 -14.94 21.01
N ASP A 485 2.83 -14.77 20.38
CA ASP A 485 3.13 -13.55 19.63
C ASP A 485 2.40 -13.58 18.26
N PRO A 486 1.61 -12.55 17.92
CA PRO A 486 0.81 -12.55 16.69
C PRO A 486 1.66 -12.62 15.43
N VAL A 487 2.86 -12.03 15.43
CA VAL A 487 3.76 -12.03 14.26
C VAL A 487 4.30 -13.45 14.02
N VAL A 488 4.56 -14.18 15.10
CA VAL A 488 5.03 -15.57 15.05
C VAL A 488 3.92 -16.50 14.56
N LEU A 489 2.71 -16.32 15.06
CA LEU A 489 1.52 -17.03 14.58
C LEU A 489 1.16 -16.66 13.14
N GLY A 490 1.49 -15.44 12.70
CA GLY A 490 1.42 -15.02 11.30
C GLY A 490 2.42 -15.74 10.39
N ALA A 491 3.64 -15.99 10.87
CA ALA A 491 4.69 -16.67 10.11
C ALA A 491 4.42 -18.17 9.90
N LEU A 492 3.85 -18.83 10.90
CA LEU A 492 3.77 -20.29 10.98
C LEU A 492 3.08 -20.95 9.78
N PRO A 493 1.88 -20.51 9.34
CA PRO A 493 1.22 -21.14 8.20
C PRO A 493 2.02 -21.03 6.88
N PHE A 494 2.80 -19.97 6.71
CA PHE A 494 3.66 -19.83 5.52
C PHE A 494 4.90 -20.72 5.59
N ALA A 495 5.37 -21.07 6.79
CA ALA A 495 6.44 -22.05 6.97
C ALA A 495 6.00 -23.49 6.66
N THR A 496 4.71 -23.80 6.80
CA THR A 496 4.16 -25.14 6.49
C THR A 496 3.77 -25.30 5.03
N LEU A 497 3.57 -24.20 4.26
CA LEU A 497 3.23 -24.26 2.84
C LEU A 497 4.16 -25.15 2.00
N PRO A 498 5.50 -25.04 2.08
CA PRO A 498 6.41 -25.92 1.34
C PRO A 498 6.24 -27.41 1.64
N LEU A 499 5.78 -27.73 2.86
CA LEU A 499 5.71 -29.10 3.39
C LEU A 499 4.35 -29.76 3.15
N VAL A 500 3.28 -28.98 2.99
CA VAL A 500 1.90 -29.50 2.91
C VAL A 500 1.27 -29.20 1.56
N LEU A 501 1.56 -28.03 0.99
CA LEU A 501 0.95 -27.53 -0.24
C LEU A 501 2.03 -27.10 -1.24
N GLY A 502 3.02 -27.98 -1.42
CA GLY A 502 4.19 -27.74 -2.26
C GLY A 502 3.83 -27.31 -3.69
N GLY A 503 2.73 -27.82 -4.26
CA GLY A 503 2.24 -27.41 -5.58
C GLY A 503 1.92 -25.91 -5.72
N ILE A 504 1.61 -25.20 -4.63
CA ILE A 504 1.27 -23.76 -4.64
C ILE A 504 2.52 -22.88 -4.68
N VAL A 505 3.67 -23.42 -4.27
CA VAL A 505 4.88 -22.63 -4.02
C VAL A 505 5.62 -22.26 -5.32
N GLY A 506 5.37 -22.93 -6.45
CA GLY A 506 5.96 -22.55 -7.75
C GLY A 506 7.47 -22.85 -7.82
N TRP A 507 7.84 -24.13 -7.66
CA TRP A 507 9.24 -24.59 -7.56
C TRP A 507 10.04 -24.57 -8.87
N TYR A 508 9.35 -24.51 -10.00
CA TYR A 508 9.94 -24.63 -11.34
C TYR A 508 10.52 -23.32 -11.86
N GLU A 509 10.05 -22.18 -11.34
CA GLU A 509 10.59 -20.87 -11.65
C GLU A 509 11.56 -20.43 -10.55
N PRO A 510 12.75 -19.90 -10.89
CA PRO A 510 13.73 -19.46 -9.89
C PRO A 510 13.19 -18.42 -8.89
N PHE A 511 12.19 -17.64 -9.30
CA PHE A 511 11.52 -16.60 -8.50
C PHE A 511 10.15 -17.02 -7.95
N GLY A 512 9.60 -18.17 -8.36
CA GLY A 512 8.25 -18.60 -7.96
C GLY A 512 8.15 -18.86 -6.46
N TYR A 513 9.07 -19.67 -5.91
CA TYR A 513 9.06 -20.01 -4.48
C TYR A 513 9.48 -18.87 -3.56
N PRO A 514 10.51 -18.04 -3.84
CA PRO A 514 10.84 -16.90 -3.00
C PRO A 514 9.71 -15.87 -2.93
N ARG A 515 9.02 -15.65 -4.07
CA ARG A 515 7.85 -14.78 -4.18
C ARG A 515 6.71 -15.29 -3.30
N THR A 516 6.34 -16.56 -3.43
CA THR A 516 5.24 -17.15 -2.67
C THR A 516 5.52 -17.22 -1.16
N LEU A 517 6.77 -17.44 -0.77
CA LEU A 517 7.20 -17.48 0.64
C LEU A 517 7.59 -16.11 1.21
N SER A 518 7.39 -15.02 0.48
CA SER A 518 7.72 -13.67 0.95
C SER A 518 7.10 -13.29 2.31
N PRO A 519 5.84 -13.67 2.63
CA PRO A 519 5.29 -13.46 3.97
C PRO A 519 6.12 -14.09 5.10
N LEU A 520 6.67 -15.29 4.89
CA LEU A 520 7.52 -15.97 5.87
C LEU A 520 8.80 -15.16 6.15
N PHE A 521 9.51 -14.74 5.10
CA PHE A 521 10.74 -13.96 5.24
C PHE A 521 10.47 -12.59 5.88
N LEU A 522 9.34 -11.96 5.51
CA LEU A 522 8.90 -10.70 6.10
C LEU A 522 8.64 -10.85 7.61
N PHE A 523 7.85 -11.84 8.03
CA PHE A 523 7.56 -12.02 9.45
C PHE A 523 8.81 -12.37 10.27
N LEU A 524 9.70 -13.22 9.75
CA LEU A 524 11.01 -13.49 10.37
C LEU A 524 11.85 -12.22 10.48
N GLY A 525 11.85 -11.36 9.46
CA GLY A 525 12.50 -10.06 9.51
C GLY A 525 11.91 -9.13 10.58
N ILE A 526 10.58 -9.08 10.71
CA ILE A 526 9.90 -8.31 11.76
C ILE A 526 10.24 -8.85 13.16
N ILE A 527 10.32 -10.19 13.32
CA ILE A 527 10.78 -10.81 14.56
C ILE A 527 12.22 -10.40 14.87
N ALA A 528 13.13 -10.44 13.89
CA ALA A 528 14.51 -10.02 14.08
C ALA A 528 14.61 -8.55 14.51
N LEU A 529 13.85 -7.67 13.87
CA LEU A 529 13.77 -6.24 14.22
C LEU A 529 13.32 -6.05 15.68
N ARG A 530 12.23 -6.72 16.08
CA ARG A 530 11.63 -6.57 17.41
C ARG A 530 12.45 -7.21 18.54
N THR A 531 13.28 -8.20 18.23
CA THR A 531 14.04 -8.96 19.24
C THR A 531 15.51 -8.59 19.33
N GLY A 532 16.04 -7.94 18.30
CA GLY A 532 17.49 -7.77 18.12
C GLY A 532 18.20 -9.07 17.73
N TRP A 533 17.53 -10.23 17.72
CA TRP A 533 18.11 -11.48 17.25
C TRP A 533 18.18 -11.47 15.73
N ARG A 534 19.39 -11.31 15.17
CA ARG A 534 19.57 -11.09 13.71
C ARG A 534 19.51 -12.35 12.85
N LEU A 535 19.60 -13.55 13.43
CA LEU A 535 19.62 -14.80 12.67
C LEU A 535 18.39 -15.00 11.74
N PRO A 536 17.15 -14.61 12.11
CA PRO A 536 15.99 -14.66 11.22
C PRO A 536 16.06 -13.76 9.97
N LEU A 537 17.08 -12.89 9.84
CA LEU A 537 17.36 -12.16 8.59
C LEU A 537 18.19 -12.98 7.59
N LEU A 538 18.91 -14.00 8.06
CA LEU A 538 19.81 -14.80 7.21
C LEU A 538 19.07 -15.50 6.04
N PRO A 539 17.87 -16.09 6.22
CA PRO A 539 17.12 -16.64 5.09
C PRO A 539 16.93 -15.66 3.93
N LEU A 540 16.55 -14.41 4.22
CA LEU A 540 16.36 -13.39 3.20
C LEU A 540 17.68 -13.05 2.50
N ALA A 541 18.77 -12.95 3.25
CA ALA A 541 20.11 -12.68 2.70
C ALA A 541 20.62 -13.81 1.78
N LEU A 542 20.25 -15.07 2.04
CA LEU A 542 20.62 -16.22 1.19
C LEU A 542 19.82 -16.28 -0.12
N ILE A 543 18.60 -15.78 -0.12
CA ILE A 543 17.69 -15.84 -1.27
C ILE A 543 17.94 -14.68 -2.25
N LEU A 544 18.22 -13.49 -1.72
CA LEU A 544 18.37 -12.25 -2.48
C LEU A 544 19.36 -12.34 -3.67
N PRO A 545 20.58 -12.90 -3.52
CA PRO A 545 21.53 -12.98 -4.62
C PRO A 545 21.00 -13.71 -5.85
N ARG A 546 20.22 -14.79 -5.66
CA ARG A 546 19.64 -15.55 -6.78
C ARG A 546 18.61 -14.73 -7.55
N ILE A 547 17.78 -13.95 -6.84
CA ILE A 547 16.79 -13.06 -7.45
C ILE A 547 17.52 -11.94 -8.20
N LEU A 548 18.50 -11.29 -7.57
CA LEU A 548 19.26 -10.20 -8.18
C LEU A 548 20.01 -10.65 -9.45
N MET A 549 20.58 -11.86 -9.47
CA MET A 549 21.20 -12.42 -10.69
C MET A 549 20.22 -12.49 -11.86
N GLN A 550 18.94 -12.73 -11.60
CA GLN A 550 17.90 -12.81 -12.63
C GLN A 550 17.46 -11.43 -13.14
N LEU A 551 17.44 -10.42 -12.25
CA LEU A 551 17.07 -9.04 -12.59
C LEU A 551 18.25 -8.28 -13.24
N ALA A 552 19.49 -8.70 -12.96
CA ALA A 552 20.70 -8.04 -13.43
C ALA A 552 20.75 -7.80 -14.96
N PRO A 553 20.39 -8.74 -15.86
CA PRO A 553 20.39 -8.50 -17.31
C PRO A 553 19.40 -7.42 -17.77
N GLN A 554 18.50 -6.98 -16.90
CA GLN A 554 17.53 -5.94 -17.20
C GLN A 554 18.03 -4.55 -16.76
N LEU A 555 19.11 -4.50 -15.98
CA LEU A 555 19.74 -3.25 -15.59
C LEU A 555 20.55 -2.67 -16.76
N PRO A 556 20.37 -1.39 -17.12
CA PRO A 556 21.02 -0.77 -18.27
C PRO A 556 22.55 -0.88 -18.22
N LEU A 557 23.11 -0.70 -17.03
CA LEU A 557 24.55 -0.77 -16.77
C LEU A 557 25.12 -2.17 -17.03
N VAL A 558 24.36 -3.20 -16.69
CA VAL A 558 24.77 -4.61 -16.85
C VAL A 558 24.61 -5.03 -18.31
N ARG A 559 23.59 -4.54 -19.04
CA ARG A 559 23.47 -4.74 -20.49
C ARG A 559 24.65 -4.16 -21.27
N LEU A 560 25.04 -2.93 -20.93
CA LEU A 560 26.21 -2.26 -21.49
C LEU A 560 27.51 -3.02 -21.21
N MET A 561 27.64 -3.60 -20.00
CA MET A 561 28.79 -4.43 -19.62
C MET A 561 28.78 -5.84 -20.25
N MET A 562 27.60 -6.41 -20.51
CA MET A 562 27.44 -7.73 -21.12
C MET A 562 27.40 -7.69 -22.66
N GLY A 563 27.68 -6.54 -23.28
CA GLY A 563 27.81 -6.41 -24.74
C GLY A 563 26.50 -6.55 -25.51
N GLY A 564 25.36 -6.29 -24.87
CA GLY A 564 24.06 -6.28 -25.56
C GLY A 564 23.92 -5.05 -26.45
N SER A 565 24.04 -5.24 -27.76
CA SER A 565 23.73 -4.25 -28.81
C SER A 565 22.25 -3.89 -28.83
#